data_AF-A0A2C6BYP1-F1
#
_entry.id   AF-A0A2C6BYP1-F1
#
_cell.length_a   1.000
_cell.length_b   1.000
_cell.length_c   1.000
_cell.angle_alpha   90.00
_cell.angle_beta   90.00
_cell.angle_gamma   90.00
#
_symmetry.space_group_name_H-M   'P 1'
#
loop_
_entity.id
_entity.type
_entity.pdbx_description
1 polymer ?
#
loop_
_entity_poly.entity_id
_entity_poly.type
_entity_poly.pdbx_seq_one_letter_code
_entity_poly.pdbx_strand_id
1 'polypeptide(L)'
;MWYPNRERKFNVLEEKKKKIEKEKSSLSTEEIQNIKKEFFDKYIKNEELKEQMKGINSAQLSRFYSLLEDRNFYKDSKDIEKFIDGQLERAKILGDESPVGKAKKFYTYYKDKFLKDDNITDSEKNKIYLILLKTYFRYILGVERFDKKLK
;
A
#
# COMPACT_ATOMS: atom_id res chain seq x y z
N MET A 1 54.16 23.52 11.40
CA MET A 1 52.77 23.29 10.96
C MET A 1 52.54 21.78 10.98
N TRP A 2 51.60 21.29 11.80
CA TRP A 2 51.26 19.88 11.88
C TRP A 2 50.17 19.57 10.85
N TYR A 3 50.39 18.57 9.99
CA TYR A 3 49.39 18.09 9.04
C TYR A 3 48.85 16.74 9.53
N PRO A 4 47.53 16.58 9.71
CA PRO A 4 46.96 15.31 10.12
C PRO A 4 47.11 14.30 8.98
N ASN A 5 47.66 13.14 9.32
CA ASN A 5 47.81 12.02 8.39
C ASN A 5 46.41 11.47 8.07
N ARG A 6 45.87 11.75 6.86
CA ARG A 6 44.59 11.20 6.44
C ARG A 6 44.78 9.75 5.98
N GLU A 7 44.37 8.80 6.82
CA GLU A 7 44.16 7.42 6.39
C GLU A 7 43.21 7.41 5.17
N ARG A 8 43.68 6.86 4.05
CA ARG A 8 42.83 6.65 2.87
C ARG A 8 41.79 5.59 3.22
N LYS A 9 40.54 6.02 3.45
CA LYS A 9 39.40 5.13 3.69
C LYS A 9 39.19 4.23 2.47
N PHE A 10 39.64 2.98 2.54
CA PHE A 10 39.35 1.91 1.58
C PHE A 10 37.84 1.61 1.44
N ASN A 11 37.00 2.11 2.36
CA ASN A 11 35.55 1.92 2.38
C ASN A 11 34.78 2.54 1.20
N VAL A 12 35.33 3.51 0.47
CA VAL A 12 34.59 4.18 -0.63
C VAL A 12 34.29 3.22 -1.78
N LEU A 13 35.18 2.25 -2.03
CA LEU A 13 34.99 1.23 -3.06
C LEU A 13 33.96 0.17 -2.65
N GLU A 14 33.93 -0.23 -1.38
CA GLU A 14 32.89 -1.13 -0.85
C GLU A 14 31.51 -0.47 -0.81
N GLU A 15 31.42 0.81 -0.44
CA GLU A 15 30.17 1.57 -0.48
C GLU A 15 29.65 1.73 -1.90
N LYS A 16 30.54 1.99 -2.88
CA LYS A 16 30.18 2.03 -4.30
C LYS A 16 29.75 0.66 -4.82
N LYS A 17 30.44 -0.43 -4.47
CA LYS A 17 30.03 -1.79 -4.83
C LYS A 17 28.67 -2.17 -4.24
N LYS A 18 28.41 -1.85 -2.96
CA LYS A 18 27.09 -2.03 -2.32
C LYS A 18 25.99 -1.19 -2.98
N LYS A 19 26.32 0.02 -3.46
CA LYS A 19 25.37 0.86 -4.23
C LYS A 19 25.05 0.23 -5.59
N ILE A 20 26.06 -0.23 -6.32
CA ILE A 20 25.91 -0.86 -7.64
C ILE A 20 25.21 -2.23 -7.53
N GLU A 21 25.45 -3.00 -6.47
CA GLU A 21 24.70 -4.24 -6.19
C GLU A 21 23.25 -3.96 -5.77
N LYS A 22 22.99 -2.88 -5.01
CA LYS A 22 21.62 -2.41 -4.75
C LYS A 22 20.90 -1.97 -6.02
N GLU A 23 21.58 -1.25 -6.92
CA GLU A 23 21.04 -0.83 -8.22
C GLU A 23 20.76 -2.04 -9.15
N LYS A 24 21.50 -3.15 -9.01
CA LYS A 24 21.21 -4.41 -9.71
C LYS A 24 20.03 -5.20 -9.11
N SER A 25 19.63 -4.92 -7.88
CA SER A 25 18.47 -5.55 -7.21
C SER A 25 17.16 -4.78 -7.35
N SER A 26 17.21 -3.55 -7.89
CA SER A 26 16.06 -2.68 -8.08
C SER A 26 15.49 -2.78 -9.48
N LEU A 27 14.16 -2.81 -9.59
CA LEU A 27 13.41 -2.76 -10.84
C LEU A 27 13.85 -1.57 -11.70
N SER A 28 13.98 -1.80 -13.00
CA SER A 28 14.18 -0.77 -14.00
C SER A 28 13.00 0.19 -14.07
N THR A 29 13.22 1.37 -14.65
CA THR A 29 12.18 2.38 -14.80
C THR A 29 11.00 1.88 -15.66
N GLU A 30 11.29 1.06 -16.68
CA GLU A 30 10.29 0.44 -17.54
C GLU A 30 9.45 -0.60 -16.79
N GLU A 31 10.07 -1.46 -15.98
CA GLU A 31 9.35 -2.43 -15.15
C GLU A 31 8.42 -1.74 -14.13
N ILE A 32 8.89 -0.66 -13.49
CA ILE A 32 8.06 0.14 -12.57
C ILE A 32 6.84 0.72 -13.32
N GLN A 33 7.03 1.24 -14.53
CA GLN A 33 5.92 1.77 -15.34
C GLN A 33 4.95 0.67 -15.74
N ASN A 34 5.44 -0.50 -16.14
CA ASN A 34 4.61 -1.65 -16.49
C ASN A 34 3.78 -2.14 -15.29
N ILE A 35 4.38 -2.23 -14.10
CA ILE A 35 3.68 -2.60 -12.85
C ILE A 35 2.60 -1.58 -12.50
N LYS A 36 2.90 -0.28 -12.62
CA LYS A 36 1.91 0.78 -12.39
C LYS A 36 0.75 0.65 -13.37
N LYS A 37 1.06 0.44 -14.65
CA LYS A 37 0.05 0.28 -15.71
C LYS A 37 -0.83 -0.95 -15.47
N GLU A 38 -0.23 -2.08 -15.12
CA GLU A 38 -0.94 -3.30 -14.73
C GLU A 38 -1.92 -3.03 -13.58
N PHE A 39 -1.46 -2.35 -12.52
CA PHE A 39 -2.31 -1.97 -11.40
C PHE A 39 -3.49 -1.08 -11.83
N PHE A 40 -3.21 -0.05 -12.63
CA PHE A 40 -4.24 0.88 -13.11
C PHE A 40 -5.27 0.18 -13.99
N ASP A 41 -4.83 -0.59 -14.99
CA ASP A 41 -5.73 -1.29 -15.90
C ASP A 41 -6.58 -2.33 -15.16
N LYS A 42 -5.99 -3.08 -14.23
CA LYS A 42 -6.69 -4.14 -13.50
C LYS A 42 -7.67 -3.59 -12.48
N TYR A 43 -7.23 -2.69 -11.60
CA TYR A 43 -7.99 -2.33 -10.40
C TYR A 43 -8.71 -0.98 -10.49
N ILE A 44 -8.23 -0.04 -11.32
CA ILE A 44 -8.76 1.32 -11.38
C ILE A 44 -9.64 1.52 -12.61
N LYS A 45 -9.16 1.18 -13.81
CA LYS A 45 -9.85 1.41 -15.09
C LYS A 45 -11.14 0.61 -15.21
N ASN A 46 -11.14 -0.63 -14.71
CA ASN A 46 -12.33 -1.49 -14.70
C ASN A 46 -13.33 -1.11 -13.59
N GLU A 47 -13.07 -0.03 -12.83
CA GLU A 47 -13.80 0.38 -11.63
C GLU A 47 -13.94 -0.69 -10.54
N GLU A 48 -13.31 -1.87 -10.67
CA GLU A 48 -13.42 -3.00 -9.75
C GLU A 48 -13.18 -2.56 -8.30
N LEU A 49 -12.07 -1.86 -8.03
CA LEU A 49 -11.77 -1.38 -6.69
C LEU A 49 -12.80 -0.35 -6.18
N LYS A 50 -13.27 0.55 -7.05
CA LYS A 50 -14.30 1.55 -6.72
C LYS A 50 -15.62 0.89 -6.34
N GLU A 51 -16.02 -0.16 -7.05
CA GLU A 51 -17.23 -0.91 -6.75
C GLU A 51 -17.19 -1.60 -5.40
N GLN A 52 -16.06 -2.23 -5.08
CA GLN A 52 -15.86 -2.91 -3.78
C GLN A 52 -15.82 -1.91 -2.61
N MET A 53 -15.47 -0.65 -2.89
CA MET A 53 -15.48 0.44 -1.93
C MET A 53 -16.85 1.11 -1.73
N LYS A 54 -17.90 0.81 -2.52
CA LYS A 54 -19.22 1.50 -2.38
C LYS A 54 -19.84 1.43 -0.97
N GLY A 55 -19.50 0.40 -0.19
CA GLY A 55 -20.03 0.20 1.16
C GLY A 55 -19.16 0.75 2.30
N ILE A 56 -17.92 1.19 2.02
CA ILE A 56 -17.05 1.77 3.05
C ILE A 56 -17.30 3.26 3.19
N ASN A 57 -17.50 3.75 4.41
CA ASN A 57 -17.64 5.19 4.64
C ASN A 57 -16.28 5.88 4.81
N SER A 58 -16.28 7.21 4.68
CA SER A 58 -15.08 8.04 4.77
C SER A 58 -14.28 7.84 6.07
N ALA A 59 -14.95 7.61 7.20
CA ALA A 59 -14.30 7.42 8.49
C ALA A 59 -13.59 6.06 8.59
N GLN A 60 -14.23 5.00 8.08
CA GLN A 60 -13.65 3.67 7.98
C GLN A 60 -12.47 3.65 7.01
N LEU A 61 -12.62 4.29 5.85
CA LEU A 61 -11.55 4.41 4.86
C LEU A 61 -10.39 5.23 5.41
N SER A 62 -10.65 6.32 6.14
CA SER A 62 -9.58 7.10 6.79
C SER A 62 -8.83 6.29 7.83
N ARG A 63 -9.52 5.51 8.68
CA ARG A 63 -8.87 4.62 9.67
C ARG A 63 -8.00 3.57 8.98
N PHE A 64 -8.52 2.98 7.91
CA PHE A 64 -7.76 2.00 7.13
C PHE A 64 -6.57 2.64 6.42
N TYR A 65 -6.73 3.83 5.83
CA TYR A 65 -5.66 4.58 5.20
C TYR A 65 -4.54 4.91 6.20
N SER A 66 -4.86 5.39 7.41
CA SER A 66 -3.85 5.66 8.44
C SER A 66 -3.07 4.40 8.82
N LEU A 67 -3.76 3.24 8.92
CA LEU A 67 -3.10 1.95 9.15
C LEU A 67 -2.07 1.62 8.05
N LEU A 68 -2.36 2.00 6.80
CA LEU A 68 -1.43 1.78 5.68
C LEU A 68 -0.32 2.83 5.68
N GLU A 69 -0.64 4.11 5.91
CA GLU A 69 0.25 5.26 5.80
C GLU A 69 1.56 5.05 6.56
N ASP A 70 1.45 4.63 7.83
CA ASP A 70 2.58 4.40 8.75
C ASP A 70 3.48 3.20 8.36
N ARG A 71 3.06 2.39 7.38
CA ARG A 71 3.75 1.13 7.03
C ARG A 71 4.64 1.29 5.80
N ASN A 72 5.86 0.77 5.92
CA ASN A 72 6.88 0.85 4.86
C ASN A 72 6.74 -0.26 3.80
N PHE A 73 6.20 -1.45 4.16
CA PHE A 73 6.07 -2.61 3.27
C PHE A 73 5.20 -3.73 3.88
N TYR A 74 4.88 -4.76 3.10
CA TYR A 74 4.03 -5.89 3.49
C TYR A 74 4.55 -6.80 4.63
N LYS A 75 5.72 -6.60 5.26
CA LYS A 75 6.02 -7.36 6.50
C LYS A 75 5.04 -7.02 7.62
N ASP A 76 4.44 -5.84 7.53
CA ASP A 76 3.38 -5.37 8.39
C ASP A 76 1.97 -5.87 7.96
N SER A 77 1.91 -6.74 6.93
CA SER A 77 0.69 -7.37 6.44
C SER A 77 -0.06 -8.13 7.53
N LYS A 78 0.64 -8.73 8.49
CA LYS A 78 0.00 -9.42 9.63
C LYS A 78 -0.88 -8.50 10.45
N ASP A 79 -0.51 -7.24 10.63
CA ASP A 79 -1.34 -6.30 11.38
C ASP A 79 -2.51 -5.79 10.52
N ILE A 80 -2.28 -5.58 9.23
CA ILE A 80 -3.35 -5.24 8.27
C ILE A 80 -4.36 -6.39 8.20
N GLU A 81 -3.87 -7.63 8.15
CA GLU A 81 -4.67 -8.85 8.15
C GLU A 81 -5.45 -8.98 9.46
N LYS A 82 -4.80 -8.86 10.62
CA LYS A 82 -5.49 -8.85 11.92
C LYS A 82 -6.56 -7.76 12.01
N PHE A 83 -6.27 -6.56 11.49
CA PHE A 83 -7.25 -5.48 11.46
C PHE A 83 -8.46 -5.86 10.60
N ILE A 84 -8.21 -6.35 9.38
CA ILE A 84 -9.25 -6.77 8.43
C ILE A 84 -10.08 -7.91 9.02
N ASP A 85 -9.45 -8.92 9.59
CA ASP A 85 -10.13 -10.05 10.23
C ASP A 85 -10.99 -9.58 11.39
N GLY A 86 -10.49 -8.65 12.21
CA GLY A 86 -11.28 -8.00 13.25
C GLY A 86 -12.50 -7.24 12.71
N GLN A 87 -12.40 -6.59 11.55
CA GLN A 87 -13.56 -5.96 10.92
C GLN A 87 -14.56 -6.99 10.36
N LEU A 88 -14.07 -8.07 9.76
CA LEU A 88 -14.91 -9.14 9.24
C LEU A 88 -15.66 -9.88 10.35
N GLU A 89 -15.01 -10.16 11.48
CA GLU A 89 -15.67 -10.74 12.66
C GLU A 89 -16.71 -9.79 13.25
N ARG A 90 -16.40 -8.50 13.36
CA ARG A 90 -17.39 -7.49 13.79
C ARG A 90 -18.59 -7.42 12.84
N ALA A 91 -18.37 -7.51 11.53
CA ALA A 91 -19.45 -7.56 10.55
C ALA A 91 -20.35 -8.79 10.75
N LYS A 92 -19.78 -9.96 11.08
CA LYS A 92 -20.57 -11.17 11.39
C LYS A 92 -21.45 -10.98 12.64
N ILE A 93 -20.93 -10.31 13.67
CA ILE A 93 -21.66 -10.09 14.93
C ILE A 93 -22.73 -9.00 14.78
N LEU A 94 -22.40 -7.88 14.13
CA LEU A 94 -23.26 -6.69 14.04
C LEU A 94 -24.26 -6.75 12.87
N GLY A 95 -24.09 -7.70 11.94
CA GLY A 95 -24.93 -7.86 10.76
C GLY A 95 -24.55 -6.96 9.58
N ASP A 96 -25.08 -7.30 8.40
CA ASP A 96 -24.71 -6.67 7.12
C ASP A 96 -25.20 -5.21 6.98
N GLU A 97 -26.24 -4.81 7.72
CA GLU A 97 -26.74 -3.43 7.71
C GLU A 97 -25.89 -2.45 8.53
N SER A 98 -25.07 -2.97 9.44
CA SER A 98 -24.16 -2.16 10.24
C SER A 98 -23.13 -1.44 9.35
N PRO A 99 -22.53 -0.32 9.81
CA PRO A 99 -21.47 0.34 9.04
C PRO A 99 -20.32 -0.61 8.66
N VAL A 100 -19.93 -1.51 9.55
CA VAL A 100 -18.86 -2.49 9.30
C VAL A 100 -19.33 -3.61 8.37
N GLY A 101 -20.60 -4.03 8.48
CA GLY A 101 -21.26 -4.95 7.57
C GLY A 101 -21.26 -4.46 6.12
N LYS A 102 -21.61 -3.18 5.90
CA LYS A 102 -21.56 -2.55 4.57
C LYS A 102 -20.14 -2.53 3.99
N ALA A 103 -19.12 -2.34 4.84
CA ALA A 103 -17.72 -2.36 4.44
C ALA A 103 -17.12 -3.77 4.25
N LYS A 104 -17.86 -4.84 4.57
CA LYS A 104 -17.38 -6.24 4.47
C LYS A 104 -16.86 -6.61 3.08
N LYS A 105 -17.52 -6.12 2.02
CA LYS A 105 -17.10 -6.34 0.63
C LYS A 105 -15.69 -5.82 0.38
N PHE A 106 -15.43 -4.57 0.78
CA PHE A 106 -14.10 -3.96 0.69
C PHE A 106 -13.04 -4.77 1.45
N TYR A 107 -13.30 -5.12 2.71
CA TYR A 107 -12.33 -5.85 3.53
C TYR A 107 -12.03 -7.25 3.00
N THR A 108 -13.05 -7.97 2.54
CA THR A 108 -12.90 -9.29 1.92
C THR A 108 -12.08 -9.17 0.63
N TYR A 109 -12.45 -8.23 -0.24
CA TYR A 109 -11.74 -7.97 -1.48
C TYR A 109 -10.28 -7.61 -1.26
N TYR A 110 -9.99 -6.74 -0.28
CA TYR A 110 -8.62 -6.35 0.03
C TYR A 110 -7.80 -7.54 0.50
N LYS A 111 -8.37 -8.37 1.40
CA LYS A 111 -7.73 -9.60 1.86
C LYS A 111 -7.42 -10.53 0.69
N ASP A 112 -8.39 -10.77 -0.18
CA ASP A 112 -8.24 -11.71 -1.27
C ASP A 112 -7.29 -11.25 -2.38
N LYS A 113 -7.27 -9.95 -2.71
CA LYS A 113 -6.50 -9.43 -3.86
C LYS A 113 -5.15 -8.85 -3.50
N PHE A 114 -4.99 -8.36 -2.27
CA PHE A 114 -3.79 -7.65 -1.87
C PHE A 114 -3.06 -8.32 -0.71
N LEU A 115 -3.67 -9.25 0.03
CA LEU A 115 -3.00 -10.00 1.12
C LEU A 115 -2.77 -11.49 0.82
N LYS A 116 -3.56 -12.11 -0.06
CA LYS A 116 -3.58 -13.57 -0.28
C LYS A 116 -2.47 -14.12 -1.19
N ASP A 117 -1.58 -13.27 -1.71
CA ASP A 117 -0.59 -13.67 -2.71
C ASP A 117 0.69 -14.19 -2.03
N ASP A 118 1.08 -15.43 -2.33
CA ASP A 118 2.35 -16.03 -1.90
C ASP A 118 3.58 -15.28 -2.49
N ASN A 119 3.35 -14.39 -3.46
CA ASN A 119 4.32 -13.43 -4.01
C ASN A 119 4.63 -12.25 -3.08
N ILE A 120 4.35 -12.33 -1.78
CA ILE A 120 4.92 -11.43 -0.75
C ILE A 120 6.45 -11.34 -0.87
N THR A 121 7.09 -12.33 -1.49
CA THR A 121 8.51 -12.39 -1.85
C THR A 121 8.97 -11.29 -2.83
N ASP A 122 8.14 -10.81 -3.76
CA ASP A 122 8.52 -9.69 -4.64
C ASP A 122 8.28 -8.34 -3.95
N SER A 123 9.23 -7.97 -3.09
CA SER A 123 9.09 -6.82 -2.21
C SER A 123 8.91 -5.50 -2.95
N GLU A 124 9.35 -5.38 -4.21
CA GLU A 124 9.32 -4.13 -4.96
C GLU A 124 8.00 -3.89 -5.66
N LYS A 125 7.45 -4.89 -6.37
CA LYS A 125 6.09 -4.81 -6.94
C LYS A 125 5.06 -4.50 -5.85
N ASN A 126 5.19 -5.17 -4.71
CA ASN A 126 4.33 -4.96 -3.55
C ASN A 126 4.46 -3.56 -2.94
N LYS A 127 5.68 -3.01 -2.83
CA LYS A 127 5.87 -1.60 -2.42
C LYS A 127 5.16 -0.65 -3.38
N ILE A 128 5.28 -0.88 -4.69
CA ILE A 128 4.61 -0.06 -5.71
C ILE A 128 3.09 -0.14 -5.55
N TYR A 129 2.53 -1.34 -5.39
CA TYR A 129 1.08 -1.54 -5.20
C TYR A 129 0.58 -0.84 -3.93
N LEU A 130 1.31 -0.96 -2.81
CA LEU A 130 0.95 -0.28 -1.57
C LEU A 130 0.95 1.25 -1.74
N ILE A 131 1.96 1.81 -2.42
CA ILE A 131 2.03 3.25 -2.71
C ILE A 131 0.84 3.68 -3.58
N LEU A 132 0.48 2.90 -4.61
CA LEU A 132 -0.65 3.19 -5.48
C LEU A 132 -1.98 3.12 -4.72
N LEU A 133 -2.17 2.11 -3.86
CA LEU A 133 -3.35 1.99 -2.98
C LEU A 133 -3.47 3.19 -2.03
N LYS A 134 -2.39 3.56 -1.34
CA LYS A 134 -2.35 4.75 -0.48
C LYS A 134 -2.76 6.01 -1.26
N THR A 135 -2.18 6.18 -2.44
CA THR A 135 -2.49 7.33 -3.31
C THR A 135 -3.96 7.36 -3.71
N TYR A 136 -4.50 6.21 -4.10
CA TYR A 136 -5.90 6.09 -4.52
C TYR A 136 -6.88 6.33 -3.37
N PHE A 137 -6.64 5.78 -2.19
CA PHE A 137 -7.49 6.03 -1.02
C PHE A 137 -7.42 7.49 -0.57
N ARG A 138 -6.22 8.10 -0.60
CA ARG A 138 -6.06 9.53 -0.33
C ARG A 138 -6.84 10.37 -1.35
N TYR A 139 -6.83 10.00 -2.62
CA TYR A 139 -7.61 10.67 -3.66
C TYR A 139 -9.12 10.59 -3.36
N ILE A 140 -9.66 9.40 -3.06
CA ILE A 140 -11.08 9.23 -2.71
C ILE A 140 -11.47 10.09 -1.50
N LEU A 141 -10.67 10.02 -0.42
CA LEU A 141 -10.90 10.85 0.77
C LEU A 141 -10.84 12.36 0.45
N GLY A 142 -9.99 12.74 -0.49
CA GLY A 142 -9.89 14.11 -1.00
C GLY A 142 -11.16 14.55 -1.72
N VAL A 143 -11.64 13.75 -2.68
CA VAL A 143 -12.88 14.00 -3.42
C VAL A 143 -14.06 14.16 -2.47
N GLU A 144 -14.24 13.23 -1.53
CA GLU A 144 -15.32 13.31 -0.54
C GLU A 144 -15.25 14.57 0.33
N ARG A 145 -14.04 15.05 0.68
CA ARG A 145 -13.86 16.30 1.44
C ARG A 145 -14.22 17.52 0.61
N PHE A 146 -13.89 17.53 -0.68
CA PHE A 146 -14.29 18.62 -1.58
C PHE A 146 -15.80 18.64 -1.79
N ASP A 147 -16.41 17.49 -2.06
CA ASP A 147 -17.87 17.39 -2.24
C ASP A 147 -18.65 17.84 -1.00
N LYS A 148 -18.12 17.56 0.21
CA LYS A 148 -18.71 18.02 1.47
C LYS A 148 -18.56 19.52 1.71
N LYS A 149 -17.56 20.18 1.11
CA LYS A 149 -17.34 21.63 1.22
C LYS A 149 -18.12 22.45 0.19
N LEU A 150 -18.51 21.82 -0.92
CA LEU A 150 -19.31 22.43 -1.99
C LEU A 150 -20.82 22.29 -1.78
N LYS A 151 -21.24 21.58 -0.72
CA LYS A 151 -22.62 21.50 -0.23
C LYS A 151 -22.82 22.42 0.95
#